data_AF-A0A1G1G009-F1
#
_entry.id   AF-A0A1G1G009-F1
#
_cell.length_a   1.000
_cell.length_b   1.000
_cell.length_c   1.000
_cell.angle_alpha   90.00
_cell.angle_beta   90.00
_cell.angle_gamma   90.00
#
_symmetry.space_group_name_H-M   'P 1'
#
loop_
_entity.id
_entity.type
_entity.pdbx_description
1 polymer ?
#
loop_
_entity_poly.entity_id
_entity_poly.type
_entity_poly.pdbx_seq_one_letter_code
_entity_poly.pdbx_strand_id
1 'polypeptide(L)'
;MITIYCRDHHGTHNNLCFSCGGLLDYARKRLDRCPFQEDKTTCANCGIHCYKPAMREKIKDAMRYTVPRMIHRHPVLVFFHFIDRFRKAPER
;
A
#
# COMPACT_ATOMS: atom_id res chain seq x y z
N MET A 1 4.38 4.28 -4.49
CA MET A 1 3.89 4.85 -3.21
C MET A 1 4.99 4.92 -2.15
N ILE A 2 5.52 3.81 -1.61
CA ILE A 2 6.53 3.85 -0.53
C ILE A 2 7.80 4.63 -0.91
N THR A 3 8.22 4.55 -2.18
CA THR A 3 9.35 5.32 -2.72
C THR A 3 9.16 6.83 -2.62
N ILE A 4 7.97 7.34 -2.95
CA ILE A 4 7.62 8.77 -2.84
C ILE A 4 7.64 9.19 -1.37
N TYR A 5 6.99 8.39 -0.49
CA TYR A 5 6.97 8.67 0.95
C TYR A 5 8.39 8.74 1.55
N CYS A 6 9.24 7.77 1.19
CA CYS A 6 10.60 7.66 1.67
C CYS A 6 11.49 8.80 1.17
N ARG A 7 11.30 9.23 -0.08
CA ARG A 7 12.02 10.38 -0.63
C ARG A 7 11.66 11.67 0.11
N ASP A 8 10.37 11.91 0.30
CA ASP A 8 9.90 13.18 0.83
C ASP A 8 10.09 13.31 2.37
N HIS A 9 10.03 12.20 3.12
CA HIS A 9 10.22 12.23 4.59
C HIS A 9 11.64 11.91 5.04
N HIS A 10 12.36 11.04 4.32
CA HIS A 10 13.67 10.56 4.75
C HIS A 10 14.81 11.05 3.85
N GLY A 11 14.53 11.90 2.85
CA GLY A 11 15.56 12.51 2.00
C GLY A 11 16.30 11.52 1.11
N THR A 12 15.71 10.36 0.82
CA THR A 12 16.36 9.33 -0.01
C THR A 12 16.05 9.51 -1.50
N HIS A 13 17.08 9.55 -2.35
CA HIS A 13 16.91 9.86 -3.77
C HIS A 13 16.93 8.64 -4.70
N ASN A 14 17.79 7.65 -4.42
CA ASN A 14 18.02 6.52 -5.34
C ASN A 14 17.48 5.18 -4.82
N ASN A 15 17.45 4.98 -3.51
CA ASN A 15 17.04 3.71 -2.89
C ASN A 15 16.10 3.96 -1.71
N LEU A 16 15.29 2.96 -1.37
CA LEU A 16 14.51 3.00 -0.13
C LEU A 16 15.46 2.95 1.08
N CYS A 17 15.15 3.72 2.13
CA CYS A 17 15.84 3.56 3.41
C CYS A 17 15.53 2.18 4.00
N PHE A 18 16.35 1.72 4.93
CA PHE A 18 16.20 0.40 5.56
C PHE A 18 14.78 0.16 6.11
N SER A 19 14.18 1.17 6.75
CA SER A 19 12.82 1.08 7.29
C SER A 19 11.75 0.92 6.20
N CYS A 20 11.82 1.74 5.14
CA CYS A 20 10.86 1.69 4.04
C CYS A 20 11.04 0.46 3.14
N GLY A 21 12.28 0.00 2.96
CA GLY A 21 12.59 -1.27 2.30
C GLY A 21 11.99 -2.46 3.05
N GLY A 22 12.19 -2.51 4.37
CA GLY A 22 11.57 -3.53 5.22
C GLY A 22 10.03 -3.52 5.18
N LEU A 23 9.41 -2.33 5.08
CA LEU A 23 7.97 -2.21 4.90
C LEU A 23 7.50 -2.76 3.54
N LEU A 24 8.24 -2.47 2.46
CA LEU A 24 7.94 -2.99 1.12
C LEU A 24 8.07 -4.51 1.08
N ASP A 25 9.15 -5.06 1.62
CA ASP A 25 9.38 -6.51 1.64
C ASP A 25 8.35 -7.23 2.50
N TYR A 26 7.97 -6.63 3.64
CA TYR A 26 6.88 -7.14 4.46
C TYR A 26 5.57 -7.19 3.68
N ALA A 27 5.24 -6.10 2.96
CA ALA A 27 4.02 -6.03 2.16
C ALA A 27 4.00 -7.08 1.04
N ARG A 28 5.12 -7.26 0.34
CA ARG A 28 5.29 -8.29 -0.70
C ARG A 28 5.09 -9.70 -0.16
N LYS A 29 5.78 -10.06 0.93
CA LYS A 29 5.61 -11.39 1.58
C LYS A 29 4.17 -11.68 2.00
N ARG A 30 3.39 -10.65 2.35
CA ARG A 30 1.96 -10.79 2.69
C ARG A 30 1.06 -10.94 1.47
N LEU A 31 1.42 -10.30 0.36
CA LEU A 31 0.73 -10.46 -0.93
C LEU A 31 0.96 -11.88 -1.47
N ASP A 32 2.20 -12.36 -1.47
CA ASP A 32 2.55 -13.69 -1.99
C ASP A 32 1.78 -14.80 -1.28
N ARG A 33 1.52 -14.62 0.03
CA ARG A 33 0.80 -15.59 0.88
C ARG A 33 -0.69 -15.27 1.03
N CYS A 34 -1.23 -14.35 0.23
CA CYS A 34 -2.64 -13.96 0.36
C CYS A 34 -3.55 -15.10 -0.12
N PRO A 35 -4.55 -15.54 0.66
CA PRO A 35 -5.45 -16.59 0.21
C PRO A 35 -6.35 -16.17 -0.97
N PHE A 36 -6.54 -14.86 -1.15
CA PHE A 36 -7.43 -14.30 -2.19
C PHE A 36 -6.73 -14.02 -3.52
N GLN A 37 -5.39 -14.02 -3.57
CA GLN A 37 -4.60 -13.79 -4.79
C GLN A 37 -5.18 -12.73 -5.75
N GLU A 38 -5.64 -13.13 -6.96
CA GLU A 38 -6.19 -12.23 -7.98
C GLU A 38 -7.57 -11.66 -7.62
N ASP A 39 -8.35 -12.39 -6.82
CA ASP A 39 -9.66 -11.97 -6.29
C ASP A 39 -9.52 -10.98 -5.13
N LYS A 40 -8.28 -10.71 -4.71
CA LYS A 40 -8.00 -9.83 -3.59
C LYS A 40 -8.38 -8.38 -3.93
N THR A 41 -9.22 -7.80 -3.08
CA THR A 41 -9.47 -6.35 -3.10
C THR A 41 -8.44 -5.56 -2.29
N THR A 42 -8.69 -4.27 -2.05
CA THR A 42 -7.79 -3.44 -1.24
C THR A 42 -7.65 -4.00 0.18
N CYS A 43 -6.44 -3.88 0.76
CA CYS A 43 -6.19 -4.29 2.15
C CYS A 43 -7.09 -3.55 3.17
N ALA A 44 -7.67 -2.40 2.79
CA ALA A 44 -8.59 -1.65 3.63
C ALA A 44 -9.98 -2.31 3.72
N ASN A 45 -10.44 -2.96 2.65
CA ASN A 45 -11.74 -3.64 2.58
C ASN A 45 -11.64 -5.17 2.76
N CYS A 46 -10.43 -5.70 2.93
CA CYS A 46 -10.22 -7.13 3.12
C CYS A 46 -10.73 -7.59 4.50
N GLY A 47 -11.52 -8.67 4.53
CA GLY A 47 -12.04 -9.27 5.76
C GLY A 47 -10.98 -9.97 6.63
N ILE A 48 -9.75 -10.18 6.10
CA ILE A 48 -8.65 -10.81 6.84
C ILE A 48 -7.62 -9.76 7.26
N HIS A 49 -7.41 -9.63 8.57
CA HIS A 49 -6.36 -8.79 9.14
C HIS A 49 -5.00 -9.51 9.16
N CYS A 50 -4.31 -9.51 8.02
CA CYS A 50 -3.02 -10.17 7.85
C CYS A 50 -1.79 -9.32 8.24
N TYR A 51 -1.97 -8.00 8.43
CA TYR A 51 -0.89 -7.08 8.79
C TYR A 51 -0.75 -6.95 10.31
N LYS A 52 0.49 -6.92 10.80
CA LYS A 52 0.79 -6.54 12.19
C LYS A 52 0.33 -5.10 12.42
N PRO A 53 -0.26 -4.74 13.57
CA PRO A 53 -0.77 -3.39 13.84
C PRO A 53 0.25 -2.28 13.53
N ALA A 54 1.48 -2.42 14.02
CA ALA A 54 2.54 -1.44 13.77
C ALA A 54 2.91 -1.27 12.28
N MET A 55 2.87 -2.35 11.49
CA MET A 55 3.13 -2.28 10.04
C MET A 55 1.92 -1.72 9.28
N ARG A 56 0.72 -1.96 9.79
CA ARG A 56 -0.53 -1.42 9.23
C ARG A 56 -0.58 0.10 9.36
N GLU A 57 -0.17 0.65 10.50
CA GLU A 57 -0.12 2.11 10.66
C GLU A 57 0.93 2.74 9.74
N LYS A 58 2.14 2.17 9.68
CA LYS A 58 3.19 2.64 8.76
C LYS A 58 2.75 2.68 7.29
N ILE A 59 2.06 1.63 6.81
CA ILE A 59 1.59 1.61 5.43
C ILE A 59 0.45 2.60 5.20
N LYS A 60 -0.46 2.77 6.17
CA LYS A 60 -1.53 3.78 6.09
C LYS A 60 -0.96 5.19 6.01
N ASP A 61 0.04 5.52 6.81
CA ASP A 61 0.69 6.83 6.78
C ASP A 61 1.33 7.08 5.42
N ALA A 62 2.06 6.08 4.90
CA ALA A 62 2.62 6.15 3.56
C ALA A 62 1.52 6.33 2.49
N MET A 63 0.37 5.66 2.61
CA MET A 63 -0.75 5.80 1.66
C MET A 63 -1.35 7.19 1.73
N ARG A 64 -1.73 7.63 2.94
CA ARG A 64 -2.36 8.93 3.17
C ARG A 64 -1.53 10.07 2.62
N TYR A 65 -0.20 9.98 2.76
CA TYR A 65 0.71 10.98 2.25
C TYR A 65 0.89 10.91 0.73
N THR A 66 0.99 9.70 0.16
CA THR A 66 1.39 9.55 -1.25
C THR A 66 0.22 9.64 -2.22
N VAL A 67 -0.98 9.26 -1.79
CA VAL A 67 -2.20 9.30 -2.62
C VAL A 67 -2.46 10.69 -3.21
N PRO A 68 -2.57 11.80 -2.44
CA PRO A 68 -2.83 13.12 -3.02
C PRO A 68 -1.72 13.57 -3.98
N ARG A 69 -0.48 13.16 -3.73
CA ARG A 69 0.68 13.49 -4.59
C ARG A 69 0.69 12.67 -5.88
N MET A 70 0.16 11.44 -5.86
CA MET A 70 0.03 10.62 -7.06
C MET A 70 -1.07 11.11 -7.99
N ILE A 71 -2.06 11.88 -7.52
CA ILE A 71 -3.15 12.42 -8.36
C ILE A 71 -2.57 13.25 -9.52
N HIS A 72 -1.58 14.09 -9.25
CA HIS A 72 -0.98 14.95 -10.28
C HIS A 72 -0.12 14.20 -11.29
N ARG A 73 0.47 13.06 -10.90
CA ARG A 73 1.44 12.33 -11.73
C ARG A 73 0.85 11.12 -12.44
N HIS A 74 -0.09 10.44 -11.78
CA HIS A 74 -0.74 9.22 -12.26
C HIS A 74 -2.24 9.24 -11.90
N PRO A 75 -3.02 10.17 -12.47
CA PRO A 75 -4.43 10.34 -12.14
C PRO A 75 -5.24 9.06 -12.38
N VAL A 76 -4.95 8.34 -13.47
CA VAL A 76 -5.60 7.07 -13.83
C VAL A 76 -5.37 6.00 -12.75
N LEU A 77 -4.13 5.88 -12.24
CA LEU A 77 -3.80 4.86 -11.24
C LEU A 77 -4.44 5.17 -9.89
N VAL A 78 -4.55 6.45 -9.51
CA VAL A 78 -5.29 6.85 -8.31
C VAL A 78 -6.78 6.58 -8.47
N PHE A 79 -7.34 6.81 -9.66
CA PHE A 79 -8.73 6.53 -9.94
C PHE A 79 -9.06 5.04 -9.81
N PHE A 80 -8.24 4.15 -10.40
CA PHE A 80 -8.38 2.70 -10.21
C PHE A 80 -8.26 2.31 -8.74
N HIS A 81 -7.28 2.87 -8.02
CA HIS A 81 -7.10 2.58 -6.59
C HIS A 81 -8.29 3.04 -5.73
N PHE A 82 -8.94 4.14 -6.12
CA PHE A 82 -10.14 4.64 -5.45
C PHE A 82 -11.35 3.76 -5.78
N ILE A 83 -11.54 3.35 -7.03
CA ILE A 83 -12.58 2.41 -7.45
C ILE A 83 -12.41 1.05 -6.76
N ASP A 84 -11.18 0.56 -6.64
CA ASP A 84 -10.88 -0.70 -5.96
C ASP A 84 -11.30 -0.68 -4.48
N ARG A 85 -11.43 0.51 -3.86
CA ARG A 85 -11.99 0.65 -2.51
C ARG A 85 -13.48 0.31 -2.45
N PHE A 86 -14.21 0.48 -3.55
CA PHE A 86 -15.63 0.15 -3.66
C PHE A 86 -15.90 -1.28 -4.12
N ARG A 87 -14.87 -2.04 -4.52
CA ARG A 87 -15.02 -3.47 -4.82
C ARG A 87 -15.40 -4.22 -3.54
N LYS A 88 -16.45 -5.05 -3.63
CA LYS A 88 -16.92 -5.88 -2.51
C LYS A 88 -15.78 -6.71 -1.95
N ALA A 89 -15.72 -6.84 -0.63
CA ALA A 89 -14.75 -7.72 0.02
C ALA A 89 -14.90 -9.14 -0.55
N PRO A 90 -13.80 -9.86 -0.82
CA PRO A 90 -13.91 -11.25 -1.25
C PRO A 90 -14.56 -12.05 -0.12
N GLU A 91 -15.69 -12.67 -0.43
CA GLU A 91 -16.35 -13.64 0.45
C GLU A 91 -15.58 -14.96 0.33
N ARG A 92 -15.36 -15.63 1.47
CA ARG A 92 -14.59 -16.88 1.52
C ARG A 92 -15.51 -18.08 1.34
#